data_AF-A0A7V0Z694-F1
#
_entry.id   AF-A0A7V0Z694-F1
#
_cell.length_a   1.000
_cell.length_b   1.000
_cell.length_c   1.000
_cell.angle_alpha   90.00
_cell.angle_beta   90.00
_cell.angle_gamma   90.00
#
_symmetry.space_group_name_H-M   'P 1'
#
loop_
_entity.id
_entity.type
_entity.pdbx_description
1 polymer ?
#
loop_
_entity_poly.entity_id
_entity_poly.type
_entity_poly.pdbx_seq_one_letter_code
_entity_poly.pdbx_strand_id
1 'polypeptide(L)'
;MFHTNRIILKLLLQLVLLFSTAIAGQLKVVTYNLLNFPNIMGYERIKYYRQIMDYIKPDILVVQEMQSEFGMELFRDSVMNYRQNEFSIAPFNDGPDTDNGLFYRRSKSEFIEAIYIPTSNRDIARYKIRMKDSKREFYIFSVHLKADAESELIRLQEAIRLRNHLDSLPDSIEYLVMGDFNFYYNESGYLKLVDSVQNNSKGLRDLLAFSGDWHDNYAYAYAHTQSTRNEELPDMGSTGGLDDRFDLILCSPNLIDTAGLFLPVESYTVFGNDGKHFNKSINSGINYAVPDEIARALYYASDHLPVSVIVMDGYNNKIEIKELAIYPNPMRKQAYIKLPHLDDFQRAKITITNILGQMVYETESFNPYVVSISNDKFNVGIYFVHIQIETKYGEHYYRTKLAVVK
;
A
#
# COMPACT_ATOMS: atom_id res chain seq x y z
N MET A 1 38.52 29.06 -16.19
CA MET A 1 37.11 28.98 -15.76
C MET A 1 36.33 27.79 -16.35
N PHE A 2 36.69 27.25 -17.52
CA PHE A 2 35.98 26.11 -18.15
C PHE A 2 36.39 24.71 -17.65
N HIS A 3 37.55 24.55 -17.02
CA HIS A 3 38.02 23.23 -16.54
C HIS A 3 37.45 22.84 -15.16
N THR A 4 37.23 23.81 -14.28
CA THR A 4 36.64 23.60 -12.94
C THR A 4 35.18 23.15 -13.01
N ASN A 5 34.40 23.65 -13.98
CA ASN A 5 32.99 23.27 -14.15
C ASN A 5 32.79 21.81 -14.62
N ARG A 6 33.75 21.22 -15.36
CA ARG A 6 33.67 19.82 -15.80
C ARG A 6 33.99 18.81 -14.69
N ILE A 7 34.80 19.21 -13.72
CA ILE A 7 35.14 18.38 -12.56
C ILE A 7 33.98 18.40 -11.55
N ILE A 8 33.36 19.56 -11.32
CA ILE A 8 32.16 19.69 -10.47
C ILE A 8 30.98 18.90 -11.05
N LEU A 9 30.77 18.91 -12.38
CA LEU A 9 29.69 18.14 -13.02
C LEU A 9 29.92 16.63 -12.94
N LYS A 10 31.18 16.16 -13.02
CA LYS A 10 31.51 14.72 -12.83
C LYS A 10 31.40 14.28 -11.38
N LEU A 11 31.75 15.14 -10.42
CA LEU A 11 31.55 14.88 -8.98
C LEU A 11 30.07 14.90 -8.61
N LEU A 12 29.25 15.78 -9.21
CA LEU A 12 27.79 15.78 -9.02
C LEU A 12 27.14 14.52 -9.61
N LEU A 13 27.60 14.04 -10.78
CA LEU A 13 27.08 12.82 -11.40
C LEU A 13 27.48 11.56 -10.63
N GLN A 14 28.64 11.55 -9.98
CA GLN A 14 29.08 10.46 -9.10
C GLN A 14 28.39 10.50 -7.72
N LEU A 15 27.97 11.67 -7.24
CA LEU A 15 27.22 11.80 -5.99
C LEU A 15 25.76 11.34 -6.13
N VAL A 16 25.17 11.44 -7.33
CA VAL A 16 23.81 10.95 -7.63
C VAL A 16 23.76 9.42 -7.83
N LEU A 17 24.91 8.76 -7.98
CA LEU A 17 25.01 7.29 -8.13
C LEU A 17 25.23 6.54 -6.80
N LEU A 18 25.13 7.21 -5.65
CA LEU A 18 25.43 6.64 -4.33
C LEU A 18 24.25 6.63 -3.34
N PHE A 19 23.01 6.56 -3.80
CA PHE A 19 21.87 6.14 -2.95
C PHE A 19 20.83 5.35 -3.77
N SER A 20 21.22 4.17 -4.23
CA SER A 20 20.27 3.07 -4.38
C SER A 20 20.65 1.98 -3.39
N THR A 21 20.56 2.28 -2.10
CA THR A 21 20.35 1.19 -1.15
C THR A 21 18.99 0.61 -1.53
N ALA A 22 18.98 -0.53 -2.22
CA ALA A 22 17.79 -1.36 -2.21
C ALA A 22 17.51 -1.60 -0.72
N ILE A 23 16.48 -0.92 -0.21
CA ILE A 23 15.98 -1.20 1.13
C ILE A 23 15.52 -2.66 1.03
N ALA A 24 16.28 -3.56 1.64
CA ALA A 24 15.89 -4.95 1.75
C ALA A 24 14.52 -5.01 2.45
N GLY A 25 13.64 -5.90 2.01
CA GLY A 25 12.30 -5.99 2.58
C GLY A 25 11.25 -5.04 2.00
N GLN A 26 11.24 -4.76 0.68
CA GLN A 26 10.08 -4.15 0.02
C GLN A 26 9.60 -4.94 -1.21
N LEU A 27 8.29 -4.88 -1.48
CA LEU A 27 7.64 -5.44 -2.67
C LEU A 27 6.80 -4.37 -3.37
N LYS A 28 7.04 -4.14 -4.65
CA LYS A 28 6.08 -3.40 -5.50
C LYS A 28 4.96 -4.35 -5.94
N VAL A 29 3.75 -4.11 -5.44
CA VAL A 29 2.56 -4.90 -5.75
C VAL A 29 1.66 -4.10 -6.68
N VAL A 30 1.27 -4.69 -7.81
CA VAL A 30 0.53 -4.04 -8.89
C VAL A 30 -0.75 -4.82 -9.17
N THR A 31 -1.88 -4.13 -9.37
CA THR A 31 -3.08 -4.72 -9.97
C THR A 31 -3.26 -4.20 -11.39
N TYR A 32 -3.75 -5.04 -12.31
CA TYR A 32 -4.04 -4.64 -13.67
C TYR A 32 -5.08 -5.55 -14.35
N ASN A 33 -6.24 -4.99 -14.73
CA ASN A 33 -7.17 -5.66 -15.63
C ASN A 33 -6.56 -5.79 -17.04
N LEU A 34 -6.46 -7.02 -17.54
CA LEU A 34 -5.79 -7.33 -18.82
C LEU A 34 -6.73 -7.41 -20.03
N LEU A 35 -8.00 -7.01 -19.88
CA LEU A 35 -9.00 -6.96 -20.95
C LEU A 35 -9.09 -8.32 -21.68
N ASN A 36 -9.73 -9.31 -21.07
CA ASN A 36 -9.96 -10.66 -21.58
C ASN A 36 -8.72 -11.41 -22.12
N PHE A 37 -7.54 -11.29 -21.50
CA PHE A 37 -6.32 -11.95 -21.99
C PHE A 37 -6.38 -13.49 -21.86
N PRO A 38 -5.96 -14.29 -22.88
CA PRO A 38 -5.33 -13.91 -24.14
C PRO A 38 -6.32 -13.78 -25.31
N ASN A 39 -7.62 -13.85 -25.02
CA ASN A 39 -8.67 -13.63 -26.02
C ASN A 39 -8.67 -12.17 -26.47
N ILE A 40 -9.51 -11.87 -27.45
CA ILE A 40 -9.78 -10.50 -27.90
C ILE A 40 -8.47 -9.73 -28.18
N MET A 41 -7.74 -10.18 -29.21
CA MET A 41 -6.45 -9.62 -29.63
C MET A 41 -5.34 -9.67 -28.54
N GLY A 42 -5.45 -10.54 -27.53
CA GLY A 42 -4.48 -10.59 -26.44
C GLY A 42 -3.04 -10.85 -26.89
N TYR A 43 -2.85 -11.66 -27.94
CA TYR A 43 -1.52 -11.93 -28.51
C TYR A 43 -0.85 -10.68 -29.09
N GLU A 44 -1.61 -9.86 -29.81
CA GLU A 44 -1.17 -8.61 -30.43
C GLU A 44 -0.77 -7.57 -29.38
N ARG A 45 -1.37 -7.66 -28.18
CA ARG A 45 -1.15 -6.76 -27.05
C ARG A 45 0.08 -7.12 -26.20
N ILE A 46 0.64 -8.33 -26.34
CA ILE A 46 1.83 -8.81 -25.59
C ILE A 46 2.98 -7.79 -25.62
N LYS A 47 3.27 -7.18 -26.78
CA LYS A 47 4.38 -6.22 -26.92
C LYS A 47 4.18 -4.97 -26.06
N TYR A 48 2.94 -4.52 -25.89
CA TYR A 48 2.61 -3.36 -25.07
C TYR A 48 2.70 -3.71 -23.59
N TYR A 49 2.19 -4.89 -23.19
CA TYR A 49 2.38 -5.40 -21.84
C TYR A 49 3.86 -5.52 -21.47
N ARG A 50 4.74 -5.97 -22.38
CA ARG A 50 6.19 -5.98 -22.13
C ARG A 50 6.73 -4.58 -21.82
N GLN A 51 6.38 -3.58 -22.63
CA GLN A 51 6.83 -2.20 -22.41
C GLN A 51 6.36 -1.66 -21.05
N ILE A 52 5.10 -1.92 -20.69
CA ILE A 52 4.52 -1.51 -19.41
C ILE A 52 5.24 -2.21 -18.25
N MET A 53 5.43 -3.53 -18.31
CA MET A 53 6.07 -4.28 -17.21
C MET A 53 7.56 -3.97 -17.06
N ASP A 54 8.28 -3.70 -18.15
CA ASP A 54 9.67 -3.22 -18.12
C ASP A 54 9.78 -1.84 -17.46
N TYR A 55 8.77 -0.99 -17.63
CA TYR A 55 8.71 0.35 -17.03
C TYR A 55 8.33 0.28 -15.54
N ILE A 56 7.23 -0.41 -15.22
CA ILE A 56 6.69 -0.52 -13.86
C ILE A 56 7.59 -1.35 -12.94
N LYS A 57 8.15 -2.44 -13.47
CA LYS A 57 8.97 -3.43 -12.75
C LYS A 57 8.27 -3.96 -11.48
N PRO A 58 7.11 -4.62 -11.63
CA PRO A 58 6.43 -5.24 -10.48
C PRO A 58 7.31 -6.30 -9.81
N ASP A 59 7.07 -6.53 -8.52
CA ASP A 59 7.53 -7.72 -7.82
C ASP A 59 6.40 -8.75 -7.67
N ILE A 60 5.17 -8.26 -7.54
CA ILE A 60 3.93 -9.02 -7.63
C ILE A 60 2.99 -8.28 -8.58
N LEU A 61 2.40 -9.01 -9.51
CA LEU A 61 1.34 -8.53 -10.39
C LEU A 61 0.10 -9.39 -10.17
N VAL A 62 -1.00 -8.75 -9.81
CA VAL A 62 -2.34 -9.34 -9.70
C VAL A 62 -3.14 -8.85 -10.89
N VAL A 63 -3.86 -9.75 -11.56
CA VAL A 63 -4.56 -9.43 -12.79
C VAL A 63 -6.00 -9.86 -12.74
N GLN A 64 -6.83 -9.14 -13.49
CA GLN A 64 -8.22 -9.47 -13.78
C GLN A 64 -8.37 -9.76 -15.27
N GLU A 65 -9.51 -10.36 -15.61
CA GLU A 65 -9.89 -10.78 -16.95
C GLU A 65 -8.94 -11.79 -17.62
N MET A 66 -8.31 -12.65 -16.82
CA MET A 66 -7.60 -13.80 -17.34
C MET A 66 -8.59 -14.87 -17.78
N GLN A 67 -8.44 -15.40 -19.00
CA GLN A 67 -9.44 -16.30 -19.59
C GLN A 67 -9.14 -17.79 -19.41
N SER A 68 -7.90 -18.14 -19.03
CA SER A 68 -7.48 -19.54 -18.94
C SER A 68 -6.13 -19.70 -18.25
N GLU A 69 -5.86 -20.94 -17.82
CA GLU A 69 -4.53 -21.37 -17.38
C GLU A 69 -3.47 -21.17 -18.49
N PHE A 70 -3.82 -21.49 -19.74
CA PHE A 70 -2.94 -21.21 -20.89
C PHE A 70 -2.62 -19.70 -21.00
N GLY A 71 -3.60 -18.83 -20.76
CA GLY A 71 -3.40 -17.38 -20.68
C GLY A 71 -2.37 -17.00 -19.60
N MET A 72 -2.49 -17.57 -18.41
CA MET A 72 -1.52 -17.36 -17.33
C MET A 72 -0.11 -17.76 -17.73
N GLU A 73 0.06 -18.93 -18.34
CA GLU A 73 1.36 -19.41 -18.81
C GLU A 73 1.92 -18.54 -19.94
N LEU A 74 1.09 -18.18 -20.91
CA LEU A 74 1.47 -17.31 -22.02
C LEU A 74 1.91 -15.94 -21.51
N PHE A 75 1.18 -15.32 -20.60
CA PHE A 75 1.55 -14.02 -20.03
C PHE A 75 2.83 -14.13 -19.19
N ARG A 76 2.97 -15.18 -18.38
CA ARG A 76 4.20 -15.45 -17.62
C ARG A 76 5.40 -15.49 -18.56
N ASP A 77 5.34 -16.31 -19.59
CA ASP A 77 6.51 -16.61 -20.44
C ASP A 77 6.77 -15.49 -21.44
N SER A 78 5.71 -14.96 -22.04
CA SER A 78 5.82 -13.94 -23.09
C SER A 78 5.89 -12.53 -22.55
N VAL A 79 5.42 -12.21 -21.33
CA VAL A 79 5.46 -10.85 -20.78
C VAL A 79 6.35 -10.77 -19.56
N MET A 80 6.12 -11.57 -18.52
CA MET A 80 6.84 -11.40 -17.25
C MET A 80 8.27 -11.94 -17.30
N ASN A 81 8.48 -13.02 -18.05
CA ASN A 81 9.76 -13.74 -18.17
C ASN A 81 10.46 -13.53 -19.52
N TYR A 82 10.01 -12.58 -20.34
CA TYR A 82 10.50 -12.45 -21.71
C TYR A 82 11.99 -12.10 -21.82
N ARG A 83 12.57 -11.48 -20.78
CA ARG A 83 14.02 -11.23 -20.67
C ARG A 83 14.73 -12.22 -19.75
N GLN A 84 14.09 -12.55 -18.63
CA GLN A 84 14.69 -13.34 -17.56
C GLN A 84 13.62 -14.22 -16.94
N ASN A 85 13.95 -15.48 -16.68
CA ASN A 85 13.03 -16.43 -16.05
C ASN A 85 12.99 -16.22 -14.52
N GLU A 86 12.33 -15.16 -14.04
CA GLU A 86 12.30 -14.81 -12.61
C GLU A 86 10.92 -14.94 -11.96
N PHE A 87 9.84 -14.84 -12.73
CA PHE A 87 8.47 -14.90 -12.26
C PHE A 87 7.89 -16.32 -12.28
N SER A 88 7.03 -16.59 -11.32
CA SER A 88 6.15 -17.76 -11.28
C SER A 88 4.70 -17.30 -11.16
N ILE A 89 3.77 -18.22 -11.40
CA ILE A 89 2.33 -18.00 -11.25
C ILE A 89 1.79 -18.70 -10.00
N ALA A 90 0.73 -18.15 -9.42
CA ALA A 90 -0.16 -18.89 -8.52
C ALA A 90 -1.00 -19.89 -9.34
N PRO A 91 -1.55 -20.96 -8.72
CA PRO A 91 -2.47 -21.88 -9.39
C PRO A 91 -3.65 -21.13 -10.01
N PHE A 92 -3.99 -21.43 -11.26
CA PHE A 92 -5.16 -20.86 -11.91
C PHE A 92 -6.45 -21.49 -11.34
N ASN A 93 -7.53 -20.71 -11.30
CA ASN A 93 -8.87 -21.18 -10.94
C ASN A 93 -9.82 -20.70 -12.03
N ASP A 94 -10.46 -21.65 -12.69
CA ASP A 94 -11.47 -21.42 -13.72
C ASP A 94 -12.82 -21.22 -13.04
N GLY A 95 -13.16 -19.96 -12.80
CA GLY A 95 -14.37 -19.52 -12.12
C GLY A 95 -15.59 -19.42 -13.04
N PRO A 96 -16.69 -18.81 -12.56
CA PRO A 96 -17.93 -18.72 -13.35
C PRO A 96 -17.86 -17.77 -14.56
N ASP A 97 -16.96 -16.79 -14.51
CA ASP A 97 -16.65 -15.79 -15.53
C ASP A 97 -15.18 -15.38 -15.38
N THR A 98 -14.66 -14.52 -16.26
CA THR A 98 -13.24 -14.12 -16.36
C THR A 98 -12.50 -14.06 -15.02
N ASP A 99 -11.28 -14.59 -14.99
CA ASP A 99 -10.62 -14.96 -13.74
C ASP A 99 -9.51 -14.03 -13.28
N ASN A 100 -9.10 -14.25 -12.03
CA ASN A 100 -7.96 -13.59 -11.41
C ASN A 100 -6.67 -14.37 -11.68
N GLY A 101 -5.55 -13.66 -11.73
CA GLY A 101 -4.22 -14.26 -11.80
C GLY A 101 -3.24 -13.56 -10.86
N LEU A 102 -2.21 -14.29 -10.41
CA LEU A 102 -1.10 -13.71 -9.67
C LEU A 102 0.24 -14.20 -10.23
N PHE A 103 1.11 -13.25 -10.56
CA PHE A 103 2.50 -13.45 -10.92
C PHE A 103 3.38 -12.88 -9.82
N TYR A 104 4.44 -13.61 -9.45
CA TYR A 104 5.35 -13.16 -8.38
C TYR A 104 6.81 -13.45 -8.73
N ARG A 105 7.68 -12.50 -8.39
CA ARG A 105 9.12 -12.61 -8.60
C ARG A 105 9.71 -13.55 -7.54
N ARG A 106 10.18 -14.72 -7.98
CA ARG A 106 10.69 -15.78 -7.11
C ARG A 106 11.88 -15.36 -6.27
N SER A 107 12.64 -14.32 -6.64
CA SER A 107 13.76 -13.84 -5.83
C SER A 107 13.33 -13.05 -4.59
N LYS A 108 12.10 -12.49 -4.59
CA LYS A 108 11.62 -11.62 -3.49
C LYS A 108 10.45 -12.19 -2.70
N SER A 109 9.65 -13.06 -3.29
CA SER A 109 8.48 -13.64 -2.63
C SER A 109 8.34 -15.14 -2.90
N GLU A 110 7.57 -15.77 -2.04
CA GLU A 110 7.15 -17.17 -2.11
C GLU A 110 5.62 -17.23 -2.04
N PHE A 111 5.01 -17.97 -2.96
CA PHE A 111 3.60 -18.31 -2.90
C PHE A 111 3.38 -19.45 -1.90
N ILE A 112 2.39 -19.31 -1.02
CA ILE A 112 2.09 -20.29 0.03
C ILE A 112 0.78 -21.01 -0.24
N GLU A 113 -0.29 -20.27 -0.54
CA GLU A 113 -1.64 -20.82 -0.66
C GLU A 113 -2.53 -19.90 -1.51
N ALA A 114 -3.51 -20.47 -2.20
CA ALA A 114 -4.64 -19.76 -2.78
C ALA A 114 -5.95 -20.36 -2.25
N ILE A 115 -6.94 -19.51 -1.98
CA ILE A 115 -8.34 -19.89 -1.76
C ILE A 115 -9.21 -19.01 -2.66
N TYR A 116 -10.29 -19.57 -3.17
CA TYR A 116 -11.26 -18.88 -4.01
C TYR A 116 -12.58 -18.78 -3.26
N ILE A 117 -13.10 -17.57 -3.13
CA ILE A 117 -14.35 -17.26 -2.44
C ILE A 117 -15.41 -17.10 -3.52
N PRO A 118 -16.36 -18.04 -3.66
CA PRO A 118 -17.35 -17.96 -4.71
C PRO A 118 -18.25 -16.75 -4.55
N THR A 119 -18.58 -16.09 -5.65
CA THR A 119 -19.63 -15.07 -5.72
C THR A 119 -20.69 -15.44 -6.74
N SER A 120 -21.61 -14.52 -7.08
CA SER A 120 -22.59 -14.75 -8.14
C SER A 120 -22.03 -14.49 -9.54
N ASN A 121 -20.94 -13.72 -9.67
CA ASN A 121 -20.38 -13.34 -10.97
C ASN A 121 -18.97 -13.92 -11.14
N ARG A 122 -18.02 -13.50 -10.32
CA ARG A 122 -16.60 -13.91 -10.39
C ARG A 122 -16.05 -14.25 -9.03
N ASP A 123 -15.30 -15.32 -8.94
CA ASP A 123 -14.70 -15.73 -7.68
C ASP A 123 -13.68 -14.68 -7.21
N ILE A 124 -13.64 -14.42 -5.90
CA ILE A 124 -12.62 -13.56 -5.29
C ILE A 124 -11.46 -14.46 -4.90
N ALA A 125 -10.27 -14.19 -5.45
CA ALA A 125 -9.07 -14.96 -5.12
C ALA A 125 -8.39 -14.38 -3.89
N ARG A 126 -7.99 -15.23 -2.94
CA ARG A 126 -7.14 -14.88 -1.79
C ARG A 126 -5.83 -15.62 -1.91
N TYR A 127 -4.75 -14.88 -2.09
CA TYR A 127 -3.39 -15.42 -2.16
C TYR A 127 -2.64 -15.15 -0.86
N LYS A 128 -1.99 -16.17 -0.31
CA LYS A 128 -1.04 -16.04 0.79
C LYS A 128 0.37 -15.96 0.23
N ILE A 129 1.04 -14.84 0.50
CA ILE A 129 2.40 -14.57 0.04
C ILE A 129 3.34 -14.41 1.22
N ARG A 130 4.56 -14.94 1.11
CA ARG A 130 5.65 -14.72 2.06
C ARG A 130 6.76 -13.88 1.42
N MET A 131 7.19 -12.82 2.09
CA MET A 131 8.39 -12.07 1.73
C MET A 131 9.63 -12.90 2.00
N LYS A 132 10.55 -13.02 1.04
CA LYS A 132 11.73 -13.89 1.19
C LYS A 132 12.72 -13.37 2.22
N ASP A 133 12.91 -12.06 2.30
CA ASP A 133 13.89 -11.45 3.20
C ASP A 133 13.43 -11.57 4.66
N SER A 134 12.22 -11.11 4.96
CA SER A 134 11.71 -11.01 6.34
C SER A 134 10.93 -12.23 6.83
N LYS A 135 10.55 -13.13 5.92
CA LYS A 135 9.64 -14.27 6.17
C LYS A 135 8.24 -13.87 6.64
N ARG A 136 7.89 -12.58 6.59
CA ARG A 136 6.54 -12.10 6.90
C ARG A 136 5.56 -12.57 5.83
N GLU A 137 4.36 -12.89 6.28
CA GLU A 137 3.27 -13.39 5.45
C GLU A 137 2.14 -12.39 5.47
N PHE A 138 1.53 -12.17 4.31
CA PHE A 138 0.36 -11.32 4.17
C PHE A 138 -0.56 -11.90 3.10
N TYR A 139 -1.80 -11.43 3.07
CA TYR A 139 -2.75 -11.83 2.03
C TYR A 139 -2.92 -10.75 0.96
N ILE A 140 -3.18 -11.20 -0.25
CA ILE A 140 -3.65 -10.35 -1.34
C ILE A 140 -4.96 -10.94 -1.83
N PHE A 141 -6.03 -10.15 -1.74
CA PHE A 141 -7.32 -10.45 -2.32
C PHE A 141 -7.42 -9.78 -3.69
N SER A 142 -7.75 -10.56 -4.72
CA SER A 142 -8.06 -10.06 -6.05
C SER A 142 -9.56 -10.06 -6.27
N VAL A 143 -10.10 -8.90 -6.66
CA VAL A 143 -11.52 -8.74 -6.99
C VAL A 143 -11.69 -8.35 -8.45
N HIS A 144 -12.76 -8.83 -9.07
CA HIS A 144 -13.31 -8.29 -10.30
C HIS A 144 -14.83 -8.21 -10.12
N LEU A 145 -15.31 -7.15 -9.48
CA LEU A 145 -16.72 -7.05 -9.11
C LEU A 145 -17.59 -6.81 -10.35
N LYS A 146 -18.89 -7.03 -10.21
CA LYS A 146 -19.84 -6.89 -11.31
C LYS A 146 -19.79 -5.50 -11.95
N ALA A 147 -19.34 -5.45 -13.20
CA ALA A 147 -19.44 -4.30 -14.09
C ALA A 147 -20.91 -3.95 -14.40
N ASP A 148 -21.11 -2.78 -15.02
CA ASP A 148 -22.39 -2.12 -15.33
C ASP A 148 -22.90 -1.19 -14.20
N ALA A 149 -23.27 0.04 -14.55
CA ALA A 149 -23.70 1.07 -13.60
C ALA A 149 -24.97 0.67 -12.81
N GLU A 150 -25.86 -0.15 -13.38
CA GLU A 150 -27.10 -0.58 -12.74
C GLU A 150 -26.90 -1.76 -11.77
N SER A 151 -25.68 -2.29 -11.66
CA SER A 151 -25.36 -3.51 -10.89
C SER A 151 -24.89 -3.27 -9.45
N GLU A 152 -25.13 -2.09 -8.86
CA GLU A 152 -24.71 -1.76 -7.48
C GLU A 152 -25.14 -2.80 -6.44
N LEU A 153 -26.36 -3.33 -6.55
CA LEU A 153 -26.85 -4.32 -5.60
C LEU A 153 -26.06 -5.64 -5.69
N ILE A 154 -25.62 -6.03 -6.88
CA ILE A 154 -24.79 -7.22 -7.08
C ILE A 154 -23.41 -6.97 -6.46
N ARG A 155 -22.79 -5.82 -6.77
CA ARG A 155 -21.51 -5.44 -6.17
C ARG A 155 -21.58 -5.37 -4.64
N LEU A 156 -22.68 -4.89 -4.07
CA LEU A 156 -22.92 -4.92 -2.63
C LEU A 156 -22.94 -6.36 -2.08
N GLN A 157 -23.59 -7.31 -2.74
CA GLN A 157 -23.59 -8.71 -2.29
C GLN A 157 -22.19 -9.33 -2.34
N GLU A 158 -21.41 -9.03 -3.38
CA GLU A 158 -20.02 -9.46 -3.51
C GLU A 158 -19.14 -8.84 -2.41
N ALA A 159 -19.30 -7.55 -2.15
CA ALA A 159 -18.64 -6.83 -1.07
C ALA A 159 -19.01 -7.38 0.32
N ILE A 160 -20.27 -7.77 0.56
CA ILE A 160 -20.69 -8.45 1.79
C ILE A 160 -19.99 -9.79 1.94
N ARG A 161 -19.89 -10.59 0.87
CA ARG A 161 -19.17 -11.88 0.90
C ARG A 161 -17.70 -11.70 1.24
N LEU A 162 -17.03 -10.76 0.56
CA LEU A 162 -15.65 -10.41 0.88
C LEU A 162 -15.52 -9.98 2.34
N ARG A 163 -16.40 -9.06 2.79
CA ARG A 163 -16.34 -8.52 4.14
C ARG A 163 -16.48 -9.60 5.20
N ASN A 164 -17.42 -10.53 5.02
CA ASN A 164 -17.59 -11.65 5.95
C ASN A 164 -16.34 -12.53 6.03
N HIS A 165 -15.62 -12.72 4.91
CA HIS A 165 -14.36 -13.44 4.91
C HIS A 165 -13.27 -12.67 5.65
N LEU A 166 -13.13 -11.36 5.39
CA LEU A 166 -12.16 -10.51 6.10
C LEU A 166 -12.42 -10.49 7.62
N ASP A 167 -13.68 -10.43 8.03
CA ASP A 167 -14.09 -10.44 9.43
C ASP A 167 -13.70 -11.76 10.13
N SER A 168 -13.62 -12.87 9.39
CA SER A 168 -13.19 -14.17 9.91
C SER A 168 -11.67 -14.33 10.10
N LEU A 169 -10.85 -13.46 9.51
CA LEU A 169 -9.39 -13.52 9.65
C LEU A 169 -8.95 -13.05 11.05
N PRO A 170 -7.79 -13.46 11.57
CA PRO A 170 -7.25 -12.88 12.81
C PRO A 170 -7.00 -11.37 12.69
N ASP A 171 -7.23 -10.62 13.76
CA ASP A 171 -7.13 -9.15 13.78
C ASP A 171 -5.72 -8.63 13.47
N SER A 172 -4.68 -9.44 13.68
CA SER A 172 -3.28 -9.05 13.47
C SER A 172 -2.78 -9.25 12.03
N ILE A 173 -3.62 -9.71 11.11
CA ILE A 173 -3.19 -10.05 9.75
C ILE A 173 -3.10 -8.80 8.87
N GLU A 174 -2.00 -8.69 8.13
CA GLU A 174 -1.83 -7.72 7.06
C GLU A 174 -2.43 -8.26 5.75
N TYR A 175 -3.23 -7.46 5.05
CA TYR A 175 -3.78 -7.85 3.75
C TYR A 175 -4.12 -6.67 2.85
N LEU A 176 -3.96 -6.89 1.54
CA LEU A 176 -4.42 -6.01 0.47
C LEU A 176 -5.71 -6.58 -0.13
N VAL A 177 -6.61 -5.70 -0.53
CA VAL A 177 -7.74 -6.02 -1.42
C VAL A 177 -7.60 -5.13 -2.64
N MET A 178 -7.40 -5.73 -3.80
CA MET A 178 -7.07 -5.00 -5.02
C MET A 178 -7.72 -5.62 -6.25
N GLY A 179 -7.86 -4.84 -7.30
CA GLY A 179 -8.47 -5.28 -8.54
C GLY A 179 -9.43 -4.25 -9.10
N ASP A 180 -10.26 -4.72 -10.02
CA ASP A 180 -11.32 -3.95 -10.63
C ASP A 180 -12.59 -4.08 -9.79
N PHE A 181 -12.95 -3.01 -9.08
CA PHE A 181 -14.12 -2.97 -8.22
C PHE A 181 -15.38 -2.50 -8.94
N ASN A 182 -15.28 -1.93 -10.16
CA ASN A 182 -16.42 -1.36 -10.88
C ASN A 182 -17.31 -0.41 -10.04
N PHE A 183 -16.74 0.29 -9.06
CA PHE A 183 -17.44 1.27 -8.23
C PHE A 183 -17.36 2.64 -8.90
N TYR A 184 -18.50 3.31 -9.05
CA TYR A 184 -18.58 4.64 -9.70
C TYR A 184 -18.40 5.78 -8.68
N TYR A 185 -18.74 5.53 -7.42
CA TYR A 185 -18.72 6.48 -6.33
C TYR A 185 -18.76 5.75 -4.98
N ASN A 186 -19.06 6.47 -3.89
CA ASN A 186 -19.36 5.88 -2.58
C ASN A 186 -20.68 5.07 -2.56
N GLU A 187 -20.86 4.14 -3.48
CA GLU A 187 -22.00 3.24 -3.50
C GLU A 187 -21.97 2.28 -2.30
N SER A 188 -23.09 1.58 -2.08
CA SER A 188 -23.25 0.73 -0.89
C SER A 188 -22.17 -0.36 -0.79
N GLY A 189 -21.71 -0.90 -1.92
CA GLY A 189 -20.63 -1.89 -1.96
C GLY A 189 -19.30 -1.33 -1.46
N TYR A 190 -18.90 -0.15 -1.93
CA TYR A 190 -17.69 0.53 -1.47
C TYR A 190 -17.76 0.83 0.03
N LEU A 191 -18.86 1.46 0.47
CA LEU A 191 -19.08 1.78 1.88
C LEU A 191 -19.01 0.53 2.76
N LYS A 192 -19.60 -0.59 2.31
CA LYS A 192 -19.55 -1.86 3.04
C LYS A 192 -18.12 -2.35 3.31
N LEU A 193 -17.18 -2.07 2.42
CA LEU A 193 -15.78 -2.49 2.55
C LEU A 193 -14.97 -1.57 3.46
N VAL A 194 -15.18 -0.25 3.38
CA VAL A 194 -14.40 0.76 4.13
C VAL A 194 -14.99 1.10 5.50
N ASP A 195 -16.27 0.80 5.73
CA ASP A 195 -16.97 1.12 6.97
C ASP A 195 -16.29 0.50 8.20
N SER A 196 -16.20 1.30 9.26
CA SER A 196 -15.53 1.01 10.52
C SER A 196 -16.47 1.15 11.72
N VAL A 197 -17.74 0.73 11.59
CA VAL A 197 -18.74 0.81 12.67
C VAL A 197 -18.16 0.31 14.00
N GLN A 198 -18.54 0.98 15.09
CA GLN A 198 -18.02 0.98 16.47
C GLN A 198 -17.63 -0.36 17.14
N ASN A 199 -17.88 -1.52 16.53
CA ASN A 199 -17.51 -2.85 17.03
C ASN A 199 -16.73 -3.72 16.02
N ASN A 200 -16.29 -3.17 14.88
CA ASN A 200 -15.52 -3.90 13.87
C ASN A 200 -14.34 -3.08 13.34
N SER A 201 -13.17 -3.28 13.94
CA SER A 201 -11.94 -2.56 13.65
C SER A 201 -11.34 -2.84 12.27
N LYS A 202 -11.87 -3.79 11.48
CA LYS A 202 -11.28 -4.25 10.19
C LYS A 202 -11.71 -3.46 8.96
N GLY A 203 -12.40 -2.33 9.08
CA GLY A 203 -12.75 -1.48 7.93
C GLY A 203 -11.55 -1.27 7.02
N LEU A 204 -11.68 -1.51 5.71
CA LEU A 204 -10.56 -1.33 4.80
C LEU A 204 -10.16 0.15 4.75
N ARG A 205 -8.89 0.42 4.48
CA ARG A 205 -8.35 1.78 4.28
C ARG A 205 -8.11 2.01 2.80
N ASP A 206 -8.72 3.07 2.30
CA ASP A 206 -8.35 3.66 1.01
C ASP A 206 -7.21 4.65 1.24
N LEU A 207 -6.07 4.41 0.59
CA LEU A 207 -4.87 5.22 0.77
C LEU A 207 -4.99 6.63 0.18
N LEU A 208 -5.88 6.84 -0.81
CA LEU A 208 -6.13 8.18 -1.34
C LEU A 208 -7.03 9.00 -0.40
N ALA A 209 -7.64 8.36 0.60
CA ALA A 209 -8.39 8.98 1.69
C ALA A 209 -9.49 9.97 1.27
N PHE A 210 -10.06 9.82 0.07
CA PHE A 210 -11.18 10.62 -0.38
C PHE A 210 -12.48 9.80 -0.41
N SER A 211 -13.57 10.51 -0.19
CA SER A 211 -14.93 10.03 -0.40
C SER A 211 -15.56 10.94 -1.46
N GLY A 212 -16.21 10.35 -2.45
CA GLY A 212 -16.92 11.17 -3.42
C GLY A 212 -17.49 10.40 -4.58
N ASP A 213 -18.00 11.19 -5.52
CA ASP A 213 -18.49 10.75 -6.81
C ASP A 213 -17.38 10.98 -7.83
N TRP A 214 -16.59 9.93 -8.10
CA TRP A 214 -15.41 10.03 -8.96
C TRP A 214 -15.73 9.79 -10.43
N HIS A 215 -16.87 9.17 -10.74
CA HIS A 215 -17.34 9.02 -12.12
C HIS A 215 -17.53 10.37 -12.81
N ASP A 216 -16.98 10.51 -14.03
CA ASP A 216 -17.06 11.70 -14.88
C ASP A 216 -16.80 13.01 -14.13
N ASN A 217 -15.86 12.98 -13.18
CA ASN A 217 -15.59 14.11 -12.32
C ASN A 217 -14.13 14.54 -12.36
N TYR A 218 -13.87 15.69 -12.99
CA TYR A 218 -12.54 16.27 -13.11
C TYR A 218 -11.80 16.45 -11.77
N ALA A 219 -12.51 16.63 -10.66
CA ALA A 219 -11.90 16.75 -9.34
C ALA A 219 -11.16 15.47 -8.91
N TYR A 220 -11.51 14.32 -9.50
CA TYR A 220 -10.90 13.01 -9.27
C TYR A 220 -10.03 12.53 -10.43
N ALA A 221 -9.80 13.37 -11.44
CA ALA A 221 -9.04 13.01 -12.65
C ALA A 221 -7.67 12.38 -12.37
N TYR A 222 -7.01 12.75 -11.28
CA TYR A 222 -5.72 12.20 -10.86
C TYR A 222 -5.78 10.74 -10.37
N ALA A 223 -6.99 10.22 -10.11
CA ALA A 223 -7.24 8.88 -9.59
C ALA A 223 -7.93 7.96 -10.60
N HIS A 224 -8.36 8.46 -11.76
CA HIS A 224 -9.03 7.65 -12.78
C HIS A 224 -8.11 6.57 -13.36
N THR A 225 -8.67 5.40 -13.62
CA THR A 225 -8.00 4.20 -14.10
C THR A 225 -8.63 3.64 -15.38
N GLN A 226 -9.85 4.04 -15.74
CA GLN A 226 -10.51 3.67 -16.98
C GLN A 226 -11.26 4.89 -17.57
N SER A 227 -11.42 5.03 -18.87
CA SER A 227 -10.79 4.26 -19.95
C SER A 227 -9.51 4.91 -20.49
N THR A 228 -8.50 4.11 -20.85
CA THR A 228 -7.28 4.61 -21.50
C THR A 228 -7.51 5.22 -22.89
N ARG A 229 -8.72 5.07 -23.46
CA ARG A 229 -9.05 5.39 -24.86
C ARG A 229 -10.45 6.00 -25.02
N ASN A 230 -10.58 6.89 -26.01
CA ASN A 230 -11.88 7.44 -26.44
C ASN A 230 -12.44 6.71 -27.64
N GLU A 231 -11.57 6.08 -28.44
CA GLU A 231 -11.94 5.42 -29.67
C GLU A 231 -12.04 3.91 -29.46
N GLU A 232 -13.01 3.31 -30.14
CA GLU A 232 -13.15 1.86 -30.18
C GLU A 232 -11.96 1.24 -30.91
N LEU A 233 -11.39 0.21 -30.29
CA LEU A 233 -10.34 -0.61 -30.88
C LEU A 233 -10.88 -2.03 -31.13
N PRO A 234 -10.28 -2.81 -32.05
CA PRO A 234 -10.71 -4.20 -32.31
C PRO A 234 -10.59 -5.17 -31.13
N ASP A 235 -10.00 -4.73 -30.02
CA ASP A 235 -9.87 -5.49 -28.78
C ASP A 235 -11.06 -5.29 -27.82
N MET A 236 -12.14 -4.65 -28.29
CA MET A 236 -13.42 -4.49 -27.57
C MET A 236 -13.32 -3.84 -26.18
N GLY A 237 -12.21 -3.15 -25.89
CA GLY A 237 -12.06 -2.40 -24.64
C GLY A 237 -13.03 -1.23 -24.56
N SER A 238 -13.38 -0.86 -23.32
CA SER A 238 -14.26 0.27 -23.02
C SER A 238 -13.70 1.57 -23.60
N THR A 239 -14.59 2.49 -23.95
CA THR A 239 -14.26 3.83 -24.48
C THR A 239 -14.85 4.90 -23.57
N GLY A 240 -14.47 6.16 -23.77
CA GLY A 240 -14.97 7.30 -22.96
C GLY A 240 -13.85 8.24 -22.51
N GLY A 241 -12.62 7.72 -22.42
CA GLY A 241 -11.47 8.42 -21.86
C GLY A 241 -11.36 8.24 -20.36
N LEU A 242 -10.33 8.82 -19.73
CA LEU A 242 -10.07 8.59 -18.30
C LEU A 242 -11.06 9.37 -17.42
N ASP A 243 -12.15 8.74 -17.03
CA ASP A 243 -13.28 9.34 -16.32
C ASP A 243 -13.78 8.52 -15.11
N ASP A 244 -13.23 7.32 -14.90
CA ASP A 244 -13.62 6.42 -13.82
C ASP A 244 -12.43 5.89 -13.02
N ARG A 245 -12.63 5.63 -11.73
CA ARG A 245 -11.68 4.91 -10.85
C ARG A 245 -12.28 3.56 -10.48
N PHE A 246 -12.02 2.56 -11.30
CA PHE A 246 -12.46 1.18 -11.03
C PHE A 246 -11.38 0.32 -10.41
N ASP A 247 -10.10 0.62 -10.67
CA ASP A 247 -9.00 -0.16 -10.13
C ASP A 247 -8.52 0.43 -8.80
N LEU A 248 -8.77 -0.29 -7.70
CA LEU A 248 -8.39 0.16 -6.35
C LEU A 248 -7.38 -0.79 -5.71
N ILE A 249 -6.64 -0.25 -4.73
CA ILE A 249 -5.88 -1.02 -3.75
C ILE A 249 -6.30 -0.49 -2.39
N LEU A 250 -7.10 -1.29 -1.70
CA LEU A 250 -7.51 -1.08 -0.32
C LEU A 250 -6.65 -1.96 0.59
N CYS A 251 -6.45 -1.56 1.84
CA CYS A 251 -5.60 -2.30 2.76
C CYS A 251 -6.24 -2.51 4.13
N SER A 252 -5.79 -3.55 4.83
CA SER A 252 -6.16 -3.74 6.24
C SER A 252 -5.60 -2.60 7.09
N PRO A 253 -6.25 -2.25 8.22
CA PRO A 253 -5.73 -1.24 9.13
C PRO A 253 -4.32 -1.52 9.64
N ASN A 254 -3.88 -2.77 9.68
CA ASN A 254 -2.53 -3.13 10.13
C ASN A 254 -1.44 -2.70 9.15
N LEU A 255 -1.78 -2.38 7.91
CA LEU A 255 -0.83 -1.93 6.88
C LEU A 255 -0.61 -0.41 6.87
N ILE A 256 -1.28 0.37 7.71
CA ILE A 256 -1.08 1.83 7.77
C ILE A 256 -0.14 2.26 8.90
N ASP A 257 0.13 1.36 9.86
CA ASP A 257 1.08 1.58 10.95
C ASP A 257 2.48 1.12 10.54
N THR A 258 3.53 1.80 10.99
CA THR A 258 4.93 1.44 10.63
C THR A 258 5.47 0.20 11.35
N ALA A 259 4.64 -0.49 12.13
CA ALA A 259 5.01 -1.67 12.89
C ALA A 259 4.67 -2.94 12.12
N GLY A 260 5.68 -3.69 11.66
CA GLY A 260 5.48 -4.85 10.80
C GLY A 260 5.43 -4.45 9.33
N LEU A 261 4.57 -5.08 8.52
CA LEU A 261 4.39 -4.65 7.13
C LEU A 261 3.58 -3.36 7.10
N PHE A 262 3.97 -2.42 6.25
CA PHE A 262 3.26 -1.16 6.09
C PHE A 262 3.28 -0.67 4.64
N LEU A 263 2.33 0.20 4.32
CA LEU A 263 2.17 0.88 3.04
C LEU A 263 2.45 2.37 3.24
N PRO A 264 3.54 2.91 2.68
CA PRO A 264 3.70 4.35 2.56
C PRO A 264 2.57 4.88 1.69
N VAL A 265 1.81 5.87 2.17
CA VAL A 265 0.65 6.45 1.45
C VAL A 265 1.10 7.00 0.09
N GLU A 266 2.27 7.62 0.05
CA GLU A 266 2.91 8.17 -1.15
C GLU A 266 3.33 7.11 -2.18
N SER A 267 3.28 5.82 -1.83
CA SER A 267 3.58 4.74 -2.77
C SER A 267 2.41 4.38 -3.69
N TYR A 268 1.18 4.79 -3.35
CA TYR A 268 0.02 4.55 -4.18
C TYR A 268 0.16 5.30 -5.51
N THR A 269 0.21 4.55 -6.62
CA THR A 269 0.46 5.10 -7.95
C THR A 269 -0.55 4.53 -8.95
N VAL A 270 -1.26 5.40 -9.67
CA VAL A 270 -1.98 5.06 -10.89
C VAL A 270 -1.07 5.32 -12.09
N PHE A 271 -0.53 4.27 -12.69
CA PHE A 271 0.52 4.42 -13.70
C PHE A 271 0.00 5.06 -14.98
N GLY A 272 0.69 6.12 -15.44
CA GLY A 272 0.33 6.86 -16.64
C GLY A 272 -0.73 7.92 -16.45
N ASN A 273 -1.40 7.99 -15.30
CA ASN A 273 -2.33 9.07 -15.01
C ASN A 273 -1.58 10.31 -14.51
N ASP A 274 -1.64 11.40 -15.26
CA ASP A 274 -1.08 12.71 -14.91
C ASP A 274 -2.15 13.74 -14.48
N GLY A 275 -3.41 13.32 -14.39
CA GLY A 275 -4.56 14.18 -14.09
C GLY A 275 -4.93 15.17 -15.20
N LYS A 276 -4.36 15.04 -16.42
CA LYS A 276 -4.59 15.95 -17.56
C LYS A 276 -5.38 15.34 -18.71
N HIS A 277 -5.68 14.05 -18.62
CA HIS A 277 -6.36 13.26 -19.64
C HIS A 277 -7.82 12.91 -19.30
N PHE A 278 -8.46 13.70 -18.42
CA PHE A 278 -9.90 13.57 -18.15
C PHE A 278 -10.74 13.59 -19.44
N ASN A 279 -11.56 12.56 -19.65
CA ASN A 279 -12.37 12.29 -20.85
C ASN A 279 -11.55 12.29 -22.16
N LYS A 280 -10.27 11.94 -22.06
CA LYS A 280 -9.34 11.82 -23.19
C LYS A 280 -8.62 10.49 -23.14
N SER A 281 -8.15 10.09 -24.31
CA SER A 281 -7.20 8.98 -24.44
C SER A 281 -5.89 9.34 -23.76
N ILE A 282 -5.26 8.38 -23.10
CA ILE A 282 -4.05 8.59 -22.30
C ILE A 282 -2.82 9.05 -23.12
N ASN A 283 -2.87 8.85 -24.43
CA ASN A 283 -1.85 9.25 -25.40
C ASN A 283 -2.26 10.50 -26.21
N SER A 284 -3.29 11.23 -25.77
CA SER A 284 -3.75 12.45 -26.44
C SER A 284 -2.90 13.65 -26.04
N GLY A 285 -1.94 14.01 -26.91
CA GLY A 285 -0.97 15.06 -26.58
C GLY A 285 0.14 14.54 -25.68
N ILE A 286 0.64 15.39 -24.79
CA ILE A 286 1.77 15.05 -23.89
C ILE A 286 1.22 14.43 -22.61
N ASN A 287 1.69 13.22 -22.28
CA ASN A 287 1.53 12.61 -20.98
C ASN A 287 2.71 12.99 -20.06
N TYR A 288 2.42 13.61 -18.92
CA TYR A 288 3.47 14.08 -18.00
C TYR A 288 3.91 13.03 -16.97
N ALA A 289 3.18 11.91 -16.85
CA ALA A 289 3.50 10.84 -15.91
C ALA A 289 4.44 9.78 -16.52
N VAL A 290 4.38 9.56 -17.84
CA VAL A 290 5.18 8.54 -18.53
C VAL A 290 5.64 9.01 -19.92
N PRO A 291 6.74 8.44 -20.47
CA PRO A 291 7.15 8.72 -21.85
C PRO A 291 6.07 8.33 -22.87
N ASP A 292 6.04 9.01 -24.02
CA ASP A 292 5.08 8.78 -25.11
C ASP A 292 4.95 7.31 -25.53
N GLU A 293 6.06 6.57 -25.55
CA GLU A 293 6.03 5.14 -25.90
C GLU A 293 5.27 4.29 -24.87
N ILE A 294 5.32 4.67 -23.60
CA ILE A 294 4.61 4.00 -22.50
C ILE A 294 3.15 4.44 -22.49
N ALA A 295 2.85 5.72 -22.74
CA ALA A 295 1.46 6.18 -22.89
C ALA A 295 0.76 5.46 -24.05
N ARG A 296 1.44 5.28 -25.19
CA ARG A 296 0.95 4.43 -26.29
C ARG A 296 0.79 2.97 -25.88
N ALA A 297 1.73 2.41 -25.13
CA ALA A 297 1.62 1.03 -24.68
C ALA A 297 0.39 0.85 -23.78
N LEU A 298 0.17 1.75 -22.83
CA LEU A 298 -1.02 1.76 -21.97
C LEU A 298 -2.31 1.84 -22.81
N TYR A 299 -2.35 2.74 -23.79
CA TYR A 299 -3.49 2.89 -24.70
C TYR A 299 -3.86 1.60 -25.45
N TYR A 300 -2.87 0.84 -25.95
CA TYR A 300 -3.13 -0.37 -26.75
C TYR A 300 -3.12 -1.68 -25.95
N ALA A 301 -2.71 -1.66 -24.67
CA ALA A 301 -2.62 -2.87 -23.87
C ALA A 301 -3.95 -3.24 -23.23
N SER A 302 -4.61 -2.29 -22.57
CA SER A 302 -5.87 -2.49 -21.86
C SER A 302 -6.63 -1.18 -21.80
N ASP A 303 -7.94 -1.23 -21.66
CA ASP A 303 -8.77 -0.06 -21.35
C ASP A 303 -8.57 0.42 -19.90
N HIS A 304 -7.87 -0.35 -19.06
CA HIS A 304 -7.50 0.04 -17.70
C HIS A 304 -6.05 0.55 -17.57
N LEU A 305 -5.77 1.21 -16.44
CA LEU A 305 -4.43 1.55 -15.98
C LEU A 305 -3.96 0.65 -14.83
N PRO A 306 -2.68 0.27 -14.80
CA PRO A 306 -2.11 -0.42 -13.65
C PRO A 306 -2.08 0.47 -12.41
N VAL A 307 -2.49 -0.07 -11.27
CA VAL A 307 -2.41 0.61 -9.96
C VAL A 307 -1.43 -0.14 -9.07
N SER A 308 -0.61 0.57 -8.30
CA SER A 308 0.39 -0.06 -7.44
C SER A 308 0.57 0.59 -6.09
N VAL A 309 1.11 -0.18 -5.17
CA VAL A 309 1.64 0.25 -3.88
C VAL A 309 3.00 -0.41 -3.63
N ILE A 310 3.76 0.13 -2.67
CA ILE A 310 4.95 -0.53 -2.13
C ILE A 310 4.60 -1.08 -0.75
N VAL A 311 4.68 -2.39 -0.59
CA VAL A 311 4.68 -3.03 0.73
C VAL A 311 6.10 -3.00 1.26
N MET A 312 6.30 -2.32 2.38
CA MET A 312 7.58 -2.26 3.08
C MET A 312 7.50 -3.09 4.36
N ASP A 313 8.56 -3.83 4.68
CA ASP A 313 8.78 -4.31 6.03
C ASP A 313 9.36 -3.15 6.83
N GLY A 314 8.53 -2.61 7.72
CA GLY A 314 8.89 -1.54 8.62
C GLY A 314 10.05 -1.92 9.51
N TYR A 315 10.61 -0.90 10.17
CA TYR A 315 11.60 -1.11 11.21
C TYR A 315 11.00 -2.02 12.27
N ASN A 316 11.34 -3.30 12.21
CA ASN A 316 11.22 -4.23 13.33
C ASN A 316 12.26 -3.91 14.40
N ASN A 317 12.40 -2.64 14.74
CA ASN A 317 12.64 -2.37 16.14
C ASN A 317 11.31 -2.69 16.82
N LYS A 318 11.18 -3.95 17.26
CA LYS A 318 10.83 -4.11 18.68
C LYS A 318 11.83 -3.25 19.44
N ILE A 319 11.57 -1.95 19.51
CA ILE A 319 12.08 -1.16 20.61
C ILE A 319 11.44 -1.89 21.77
N GLU A 320 12.25 -2.67 22.48
CA GLU A 320 11.88 -3.21 23.75
C GLU A 320 11.71 -1.97 24.65
N ILE A 321 10.53 -1.33 24.56
CA ILE A 321 10.21 -0.15 25.36
C ILE A 321 10.05 -0.68 26.77
N LYS A 322 11.16 -0.67 27.50
CA LYS A 322 11.21 -1.13 28.88
C LYS A 322 10.42 -0.14 29.73
N GLU A 323 9.60 -0.67 30.62
CA GLU A 323 8.86 0.15 31.56
C GLU A 323 9.78 0.55 32.71
N LEU A 324 9.88 1.85 32.98
CA LEU A 324 10.64 2.36 34.12
C LEU A 324 9.72 2.63 35.31
N ALA A 325 10.27 2.48 36.52
CA ALA A 325 9.60 2.88 37.74
C ALA A 325 9.61 4.41 37.88
N ILE A 326 8.45 4.98 38.20
CA ILE A 326 8.29 6.36 38.64
C ILE A 326 7.73 6.37 40.05
N TYR A 327 8.37 7.14 40.95
CA TYR A 327 8.01 7.15 42.37
C TYR A 327 8.10 8.56 42.98
N PRO A 328 7.13 8.99 43.82
CA PRO A 328 5.86 8.32 44.09
C PRO A 328 4.92 8.36 42.88
N ASN A 329 4.11 7.32 42.75
CA ASN A 329 3.02 7.24 41.78
C ASN A 329 1.80 6.60 42.46
N PRO A 330 0.73 7.35 42.78
CA PRO A 330 0.45 8.71 42.30
C PRO A 330 1.37 9.81 42.86
N MET A 331 1.69 10.80 42.02
CA MET A 331 2.43 12.00 42.38
C MET A 331 1.51 13.04 43.01
N ARG A 332 1.88 13.53 44.21
CA ARG A 332 1.26 14.71 44.84
C ARG A 332 1.95 16.01 44.49
N LYS A 333 3.28 16.10 44.66
CA LYS A 333 4.06 17.33 44.43
C LYS A 333 5.23 17.12 43.47
N GLN A 334 5.93 16.00 43.63
CA GLN A 334 7.10 15.66 42.84
C GLN A 334 7.19 14.13 42.70
N ALA A 335 7.66 13.67 41.55
CA ALA A 335 7.96 12.27 41.26
C ALA A 335 9.33 12.16 40.59
N TYR A 336 9.92 10.99 40.70
CA TYR A 336 11.27 10.69 40.24
C TYR A 336 11.24 9.46 39.35
N ILE A 337 11.87 9.56 38.18
CA ILE A 337 12.09 8.43 37.27
C ILE A 337 13.53 7.97 37.48
N LYS A 338 13.71 6.71 37.88
CA LYS A 338 15.04 6.11 37.96
C LYS A 338 15.46 5.67 36.56
N LEU A 339 16.51 6.27 36.02
CA LEU A 339 17.08 5.88 34.74
C LEU A 339 17.95 4.63 34.91
N PRO A 340 17.99 3.74 33.90
CA PRO A 340 18.94 2.64 33.89
C PRO A 340 20.37 3.18 33.76
N HIS A 341 21.32 2.49 34.38
CA HIS A 341 22.72 2.85 34.26
C HIS A 341 23.23 2.52 32.86
N LEU A 342 23.74 3.54 32.16
CA LEU A 342 24.37 3.44 30.85
C LEU A 342 25.70 4.21 30.91
N ASP A 343 26.82 3.52 30.68
CA ASP A 343 28.18 4.07 30.85
C ASP A 343 28.49 5.25 29.91
N ASP A 344 27.79 5.32 28.78
CA ASP A 344 27.97 6.29 27.71
C ASP A 344 26.81 7.28 27.58
N PHE A 345 26.02 7.45 28.65
CA PHE A 345 24.91 8.41 28.74
C PHE A 345 25.33 9.84 28.34
N GLN A 346 24.54 10.48 27.48
CA GLN A 346 24.72 11.89 27.11
C GLN A 346 23.58 12.76 27.63
N ARG A 347 22.33 12.37 27.33
CA ARG A 347 21.13 13.06 27.83
C ARG A 347 19.92 12.14 27.82
N ALA A 348 18.91 12.51 28.60
CA ALA A 348 17.57 11.94 28.54
C ALA A 348 16.57 13.03 28.15
N LYS A 349 15.80 12.81 27.10
CA LYS A 349 14.64 13.60 26.72
C LYS A 349 13.38 12.94 27.27
N ILE A 350 12.52 13.71 27.93
CA ILE A 350 11.30 13.25 28.58
C ILE A 350 10.13 14.00 27.99
N THR A 351 9.19 13.27 27.40
CA THR A 351 7.96 13.81 26.83
C THR A 351 6.77 13.20 27.56
N ILE A 352 5.82 14.03 28.00
CA ILE A 352 4.63 13.60 28.72
C ILE A 352 3.40 13.95 27.91
N THR A 353 2.53 12.95 27.71
CA THR A 353 1.27 13.06 26.98
C THR A 353 0.07 12.79 27.88
N ASN A 354 -1.06 13.39 27.55
CA ASN A 354 -2.33 13.07 28.20
C ASN A 354 -2.98 11.81 27.58
N ILE A 355 -4.15 11.41 28.08
CA ILE A 355 -4.88 10.23 27.58
C ILE A 355 -5.34 10.32 26.11
N LEU A 356 -5.36 11.52 25.54
CA LEU A 356 -5.69 11.76 24.13
C LEU A 356 -4.44 11.75 23.23
N GLY A 357 -3.24 11.48 23.80
CA GLY A 357 -1.97 11.50 23.07
C GLY A 357 -1.38 12.89 22.85
N GLN A 358 -2.00 13.95 23.38
CA GLN A 358 -1.49 15.31 23.23
C GLN A 358 -0.30 15.53 24.16
N MET A 359 0.79 16.09 23.64
CA MET A 359 1.96 16.47 24.44
C MET A 359 1.61 17.64 25.37
N VAL A 360 1.83 17.44 26.68
CA VAL A 360 1.55 18.44 27.72
C VAL A 360 2.81 18.98 28.40
N TYR A 361 3.92 18.24 28.31
CA TYR A 361 5.19 18.65 28.90
C TYR A 361 6.37 17.97 28.20
N GLU A 362 7.49 18.68 28.11
CA GLU A 362 8.76 18.19 27.58
C GLU A 362 9.92 18.77 28.41
N THR A 363 10.93 17.94 28.70
CA THR A 363 12.17 18.38 29.35
C THR A 363 13.34 17.51 28.96
N GLU A 364 14.55 18.01 29.18
CA GLU A 364 15.80 17.26 29.04
C GLU A 364 16.51 17.16 30.40
N SER A 365 17.19 16.04 30.64
CA SER A 365 18.03 15.80 31.80
C SER A 365 19.41 15.32 31.36
N PHE A 366 20.44 15.95 31.91
CA PHE A 366 21.84 15.51 31.77
C PHE A 366 22.28 14.68 32.98
N ASN A 367 21.38 14.39 33.93
CA ASN A 367 21.64 13.49 35.05
C ASN A 367 21.40 12.04 34.60
N PRO A 368 22.41 11.16 34.64
CA PRO A 368 22.30 9.78 34.14
C PRO A 368 21.53 8.83 35.07
N TYR A 369 21.12 9.29 36.27
CA TYR A 369 20.53 8.43 37.29
C TYR A 369 19.05 8.70 37.55
N VAL A 370 18.65 9.97 37.56
CA VAL A 370 17.29 10.34 37.96
C VAL A 370 16.80 11.59 37.24
N VAL A 371 15.51 11.57 36.90
CA VAL A 371 14.76 12.73 36.39
C VAL A 371 13.68 13.08 37.39
N SER A 372 13.56 14.35 37.77
CA SER A 372 12.48 14.84 38.63
C SER A 372 11.38 15.51 37.81
N ILE A 373 10.13 15.18 38.11
CA ILE A 373 8.93 15.81 37.54
C ILE A 373 8.17 16.48 38.69
N SER A 374 7.74 17.73 38.53
CA SER A 374 6.92 18.45 39.51
C SER A 374 5.48 18.61 39.02
N ASN A 375 4.53 18.65 39.97
CA ASN A 375 3.10 18.74 39.69
C ASN A 375 2.64 20.12 39.19
N ASP A 376 3.50 21.14 39.23
CA ASP A 376 3.17 22.52 38.90
C ASP A 376 2.77 22.70 37.42
N LYS A 377 2.98 21.67 36.60
CA LYS A 377 2.64 21.62 35.17
C LYS A 377 1.47 20.70 34.82
N PHE A 378 0.83 20.05 35.79
CA PHE A 378 -0.15 18.99 35.51
C PHE A 378 -1.44 19.14 36.32
N ASN A 379 -2.57 18.93 35.65
CA ASN A 379 -3.86 18.72 36.31
C ASN A 379 -3.94 17.30 36.89
N VAL A 380 -4.87 17.06 37.81
CA VAL A 380 -5.19 15.70 38.29
C VAL A 380 -5.59 14.83 37.10
N GLY A 381 -4.98 13.64 36.99
CA GLY A 381 -5.22 12.75 35.86
C GLY A 381 -4.15 11.68 35.67
N ILE A 382 -4.28 10.93 34.58
CA ILE A 382 -3.31 9.92 34.13
C ILE A 382 -2.57 10.45 32.91
N TYR A 383 -1.26 10.27 32.91
CA TYR A 383 -0.35 10.69 31.85
C TYR A 383 0.55 9.53 31.44
N PHE A 384 0.99 9.57 30.19
CA PHE A 384 1.99 8.66 29.66
C PHE A 384 3.32 9.40 29.52
N VAL A 385 4.38 8.82 30.07
CA VAL A 385 5.71 9.41 30.06
C VAL A 385 6.58 8.60 29.13
N HIS A 386 7.18 9.26 28.15
CA HIS A 386 8.12 8.72 27.18
C HIS A 386 9.51 9.24 27.52
N ILE A 387 10.51 8.36 27.56
CA ILE A 387 11.90 8.71 27.86
C ILE A 387 12.77 8.20 26.71
N GLN A 388 13.52 9.09 26.09
CA GLN A 388 14.55 8.79 25.10
C GLN A 388 15.91 9.13 25.71
N ILE A 389 16.75 8.14 25.94
CA ILE A 389 18.12 8.32 26.41
C ILE A 389 19.05 8.26 25.21
N GLU A 390 19.76 9.35 24.95
CA GLU A 390 20.83 9.40 23.98
C GLU A 390 22.15 9.01 24.64
N THR A 391 22.88 8.12 23.98
CA THR A 391 24.22 7.71 24.37
C THR A 391 25.18 7.92 23.20
N LYS A 392 26.47 7.70 23.43
CA LYS A 392 27.48 7.83 22.36
C LYS A 392 27.23 6.87 21.18
N TYR A 393 26.64 5.70 21.44
CA TYR A 393 26.51 4.63 20.44
C TYR A 393 25.07 4.40 19.97
N GLY A 394 24.10 5.19 20.44
CA GLY A 394 22.72 5.10 19.97
C GLY A 394 21.70 5.71 20.92
N GLU A 395 20.45 5.29 20.76
CA GLU A 395 19.32 5.78 21.53
C GLU A 395 18.57 4.62 22.19
N HIS A 396 18.12 4.83 23.42
CA HIS A 396 17.32 3.89 24.19
C HIS A 396 15.99 4.52 24.57
N TYR A 397 14.90 3.77 24.40
CA TYR A 397 13.55 4.28 24.58
C TYR A 397 12.83 3.51 25.70
N TYR A 398 12.19 4.26 26.59
CA TYR A 398 11.47 3.74 27.74
C TYR A 398 10.11 4.44 27.88
N ARG A 399 9.22 3.82 28.65
CA ARG A 399 7.94 4.45 29.02
C ARG A 399 7.60 4.22 30.48
N THR A 400 6.70 5.04 31.00
CA THR A 400 6.00 4.77 32.26
C THR A 400 4.66 5.50 32.30
N LYS A 401 3.84 5.22 33.31
CA LYS A 401 2.55 5.88 33.53
C LYS A 401 2.64 6.72 34.79
N LEU A 402 2.10 7.94 34.75
CA LEU A 402 2.09 8.85 35.89
C LEU A 402 0.64 9.21 36.24
N ALA A 403 0.21 8.90 37.45
CA ALA A 403 -1.01 9.44 38.04
C ALA A 403 -0.68 10.68 38.85
N VAL A 404 -1.40 11.78 38.64
CA VAL A 404 -1.25 13.04 39.41
C VAL A 404 -2.49 13.22 40.28
N VAL A 405 -2.28 13.50 41.57
CA VAL A 405 -3.33 13.73 42.57
C VAL A 405 -3.08 15.01 43.35
N LYS A 406 -4.10 15.54 44.02
CA LYS A 406 -3.98 16.73 44.88
C LYS A 406 -3.27 16.44 46.21
#